data_AF-A0A6B2TKK5-F1
#
_entry.id   AF-A0A6B2TKK5-F1
#
_cell.length_a   1.000
_cell.length_b   1.000
_cell.length_c   1.000
_cell.angle_alpha   90.00
_cell.angle_beta   90.00
_cell.angle_gamma   90.00
#
_symmetry.space_group_name_H-M   'P 1'
#
loop_
_entity.id
_entity.type
_entity.pdbx_description
1 polymer ?
#
loop_
_entity_poly.entity_id
_entity_poly.type
_entity_poly.pdbx_seq_one_letter_code
_entity_poly.pdbx_strand_id
1 'polypeptide(L)'
;MRPTTGTEDLLRLHAPQVLGALVRRYGHFGAAEDAVQEALLAAARQWPDQGLPENPRGWLIKVASRRLMDQLRADEARRRREEDAARLTPRDAFTAPPPGES
;
A
#
# COMPACT_ATOMS: atom_id res chain seq x y z
N MET A 1 28.83 -4.73 -15.92
CA MET A 1 27.46 -4.18 -15.87
C MET A 1 26.53 -5.27 -16.39
N ARG A 2 25.68 -5.85 -15.53
CA ARG A 2 24.77 -6.96 -15.92
C ARG A 2 23.57 -6.40 -16.71
N PRO A 3 22.98 -7.16 -17.65
CA PRO A 3 21.90 -6.68 -18.51
C PRO A 3 20.59 -6.52 -17.70
N THR A 4 20.37 -5.32 -17.15
CA THR A 4 19.13 -4.95 -16.43
C THR A 4 17.91 -4.92 -17.35
N THR A 5 18.13 -4.81 -18.66
CA THR A 5 17.10 -4.74 -19.71
C THR A 5 16.10 -5.89 -19.60
N GLY A 6 16.54 -7.14 -19.42
CA GLY A 6 15.62 -8.28 -19.36
C GLY A 6 14.72 -8.31 -18.12
N THR A 7 15.22 -7.85 -16.97
CA THR A 7 14.41 -7.75 -15.74
C THR A 7 13.42 -6.60 -15.84
N GLU A 8 13.88 -5.45 -16.29
CA GLU A 8 13.04 -4.26 -16.46
C GLU A 8 11.92 -4.51 -17.47
N ASP A 9 12.20 -5.17 -18.59
CA ASP A 9 11.21 -5.52 -19.61
C ASP A 9 10.13 -6.46 -19.05
N LEU A 10 10.52 -7.45 -18.24
CA LEU A 10 9.57 -8.35 -17.58
C LEU A 10 8.71 -7.61 -16.54
N LEU A 11 9.27 -6.68 -15.79
CA LEU A 11 8.53 -5.85 -14.85
C LEU A 11 7.51 -4.97 -15.59
N ARG A 12 7.93 -4.30 -16.68
CA ARG A 12 7.05 -3.49 -17.54
C ARG A 12 5.94 -4.33 -18.16
N LEU A 13 6.23 -5.57 -18.59
CA LEU A 13 5.25 -6.51 -19.12
C LEU A 13 4.20 -6.92 -18.08
N HIS A 14 4.61 -7.19 -16.85
CA HIS A 14 3.72 -7.71 -15.82
C HIS A 14 2.95 -6.64 -15.06
N ALA A 15 3.46 -5.41 -14.93
CA ALA A 15 2.83 -4.33 -14.18
C ALA A 15 1.32 -4.14 -14.46
N PRO A 16 0.86 -3.94 -15.72
CA PRO A 16 -0.57 -3.75 -15.99
C PRO A 16 -1.40 -5.03 -15.74
N GLN A 17 -0.80 -6.22 -15.88
CA GLN A 17 -1.49 -7.49 -15.64
C GLN A 17 -1.76 -7.70 -14.14
N VAL A 18 -0.77 -7.36 -13.30
CA VAL A 18 -0.86 -7.45 -11.84
C VAL A 18 -1.84 -6.40 -11.33
N LEU A 19 -1.75 -5.16 -11.81
CA LEU A 19 -2.69 -4.08 -11.47
C LEU A 19 -4.12 -4.48 -11.80
N GLY A 20 -4.38 -4.92 -13.03
CA GLY A 20 -5.72 -5.37 -13.43
C GLY A 20 -6.25 -6.53 -12.60
N ALA A 21 -5.38 -7.46 -12.18
CA ALA A 21 -5.78 -8.56 -11.30
C ALA A 21 -6.17 -8.06 -9.89
N LEU A 22 -5.42 -7.13 -9.31
CA LEU A 22 -5.72 -6.57 -7.99
C LEU A 22 -6.98 -5.69 -8.03
N VAL A 23 -7.11 -4.81 -9.03
CA VAL A 23 -8.29 -3.94 -9.19
C VAL A 23 -9.56 -4.77 -9.31
N ARG A 24 -9.55 -5.83 -10.14
CA ARG A 24 -10.71 -6.73 -10.26
C ARG A 24 -11.05 -7.47 -8.96
N ARG A 25 -10.05 -7.79 -8.14
CA ARG A 25 -10.25 -8.57 -6.91
C ARG A 25 -10.67 -7.71 -5.71
N TYR A 26 -10.13 -6.50 -5.60
CA TYR A 26 -10.25 -5.68 -4.40
C TYR A 26 -11.04 -4.39 -4.63
N GLY A 27 -11.25 -3.93 -5.87
CA GLY A 27 -12.07 -2.76 -6.18
C GLY A 27 -11.43 -1.39 -5.86
N HIS A 28 -10.24 -1.36 -5.27
CA HIS A 28 -9.56 -0.12 -4.87
C HIS A 28 -8.38 0.17 -5.81
N PHE A 29 -8.58 1.04 -6.82
CA PHE A 29 -7.54 1.33 -7.81
C PHE A 29 -6.27 1.94 -7.20
N GLY A 30 -6.38 3.02 -6.44
CA GLY A 30 -5.20 3.70 -5.86
C GLY A 30 -4.38 2.79 -4.95
N ALA A 31 -5.05 2.10 -4.02
CA ALA A 31 -4.36 1.15 -3.14
C ALA A 31 -3.73 -0.03 -3.91
N ALA A 32 -4.39 -0.50 -4.99
CA ALA A 32 -3.82 -1.53 -5.85
C ALA A 32 -2.58 -1.02 -6.62
N GLU A 33 -2.61 0.21 -7.12
CA GLU A 33 -1.49 0.85 -7.80
C GLU A 33 -0.28 0.97 -6.88
N ASP A 34 -0.45 1.49 -5.66
CA ASP A 34 0.61 1.61 -4.66
C ASP A 34 1.20 0.24 -4.32
N ALA A 35 0.34 -0.75 -4.09
CA ALA A 35 0.78 -2.11 -3.78
C ALA A 35 1.56 -2.76 -4.93
N VAL A 36 1.18 -2.49 -6.19
CA VAL A 36 1.92 -2.94 -7.37
C VAL A 36 3.28 -2.27 -7.45
N GLN A 37 3.37 -0.96 -7.24
CA GLN A 37 4.65 -0.24 -7.24
C GLN A 37 5.62 -0.81 -6.20
N GLU A 38 5.14 -1.06 -4.98
CA GLU A 38 5.95 -1.71 -3.93
C GLU A 38 6.42 -3.12 -4.30
N ALA A 39 5.57 -3.90 -4.99
CA ALA A 39 5.94 -5.22 -5.47
C ALA A 39 7.01 -5.16 -6.59
N LEU A 40 6.89 -4.19 -7.51
CA LEU A 40 7.88 -3.97 -8.57
C LEU A 40 9.22 -3.52 -7.99
N LEU A 41 9.22 -2.62 -6.99
CA LEU A 41 10.43 -2.20 -6.27
C LEU A 41 11.08 -3.36 -5.50
N ALA A 42 10.29 -4.27 -4.93
CA ALA A 42 10.81 -5.46 -4.27
C ALA A 42 11.46 -6.42 -5.29
N ALA A 43 10.81 -6.64 -6.44
CA ALA A 43 11.35 -7.46 -7.52
C ALA A 43 12.65 -6.89 -8.10
N ALA A 44 12.68 -5.58 -8.40
CA ALA A 44 13.85 -4.90 -8.93
C ALA A 44 15.07 -4.99 -7.99
N ARG A 45 14.84 -5.08 -6.68
CA ARG A 45 15.90 -5.30 -5.68
C ARG A 45 16.29 -6.76 -5.52
N GLN A 46 15.32 -7.70 -5.51
CA GLN A 46 15.61 -9.11 -5.21
C GLN A 46 16.07 -9.93 -6.41
N TRP A 47 15.46 -9.76 -7.57
CA TRP A 47 15.71 -10.65 -8.72
C TRP A 47 17.14 -10.58 -9.27
N PRO A 48 17.84 -9.43 -9.30
CA PRO A 48 19.23 -9.39 -9.76
C PRO A 48 20.18 -10.27 -8.94
N ASP A 49 19.91 -10.41 -7.64
CA ASP A 49 20.76 -11.15 -6.70
C ASP A 49 20.29 -12.58 -6.49
N GLN A 50 18.97 -12.79 -6.41
CA GLN A 50 18.35 -14.08 -6.06
C GLN A 50 17.85 -14.87 -7.27
N GLY A 51 17.92 -14.28 -8.46
CA GLY A 51 17.37 -14.85 -9.69
C GLY A 51 15.88 -14.58 -9.85
N LEU A 52 15.38 -14.86 -11.06
CA LEU A 52 13.95 -14.75 -11.35
C LEU A 52 13.19 -15.92 -10.70
N PRO A 53 12.04 -15.65 -10.07
CA PRO A 53 11.15 -16.73 -9.64
C PRO A 53 10.58 -17.47 -10.85
N GLU A 54 10.24 -18.75 -10.68
CA GLU A 54 9.64 -19.60 -11.71
C GLU A 54 8.37 -18.99 -12.35
N ASN A 55 7.59 -18.26 -11.54
CA ASN A 55 6.43 -17.50 -12.00
C ASN A 55 6.52 -16.03 -11.53
N PRO A 56 7.15 -15.14 -12.32
CA PRO A 56 7.32 -13.72 -11.98
C PRO A 56 6.00 -12.99 -11.74
N ARG A 57 4.99 -13.21 -12.59
CA ARG A 57 3.67 -12.60 -12.41
C ARG A 57 2.98 -13.06 -11.14
N GLY A 58 3.00 -14.37 -10.85
CA GLY A 58 2.42 -14.93 -9.63
C GLY A 58 3.10 -14.42 -8.37
N TRP A 59 4.43 -14.27 -8.42
CA TRP A 59 5.20 -13.67 -7.35
C TRP A 59 4.79 -12.20 -7.11
N LEU A 60 4.67 -11.41 -8.17
CA LEU A 60 4.24 -10.00 -8.08
C LEU A 60 2.81 -9.88 -7.51
N ILE A 61 1.86 -10.70 -7.98
CA ILE A 61 0.49 -10.75 -7.43
C ILE A 61 0.52 -11.06 -5.93
N LYS A 62 1.34 -12.02 -5.51
CA LYS A 62 1.47 -12.42 -4.11
C LYS A 62 2.02 -11.28 -3.24
N VAL A 63 3.09 -10.63 -3.67
CA VAL A 63 3.69 -9.51 -2.92
C VAL A 63 2.74 -8.32 -2.87
N ALA A 64 2.17 -7.91 -4.01
CA ALA A 64 1.23 -6.80 -4.08
C ALA A 64 -0.02 -7.07 -3.23
N SER A 65 -0.60 -8.28 -3.29
CA SER A 65 -1.78 -8.62 -2.48
C SER A 65 -1.50 -8.52 -0.97
N ARG A 66 -0.30 -8.92 -0.53
CA ARG A 66 0.11 -8.78 0.88
C ARG A 66 0.20 -7.31 1.28
N ARG A 67 0.90 -6.50 0.48
CA ARG A 67 1.03 -5.04 0.70
C ARG A 67 -0.33 -4.35 0.79
N LEU A 68 -1.23 -4.66 -0.14
CA LEU A 68 -2.59 -4.11 -0.16
C LEU A 68 -3.36 -4.48 1.11
N MET A 69 -3.33 -5.76 1.52
CA MET A 69 -4.00 -6.18 2.76
C MET A 69 -3.41 -5.49 4.00
N ASP A 70 -2.10 -5.28 4.04
CA ASP A 70 -1.45 -4.60 5.15
C ASP A 70 -1.83 -3.12 5.21
N GLN A 71 -1.93 -2.44 4.06
CA GLN A 71 -2.43 -1.06 3.95
C GLN A 71 -3.88 -0.96 4.43
N LEU A 72 -4.78 -1.81 3.92
CA LEU A 72 -6.19 -1.82 4.33
C LEU A 72 -6.36 -2.06 5.83
N ARG A 73 -5.54 -2.94 6.43
CA ARG A 73 -5.54 -3.16 7.89
C ARG A 73 -5.02 -1.94 8.65
N ALA A 74 -3.98 -1.29 8.15
CA ALA A 74 -3.42 -0.09 8.78
C ALA A 74 -4.40 1.08 8.74
N ASP A 75 -5.12 1.26 7.63
CA ASP A 75 -6.17 2.28 7.47
C ASP A 75 -7.35 2.04 8.42
N GLU A 76 -7.83 0.79 8.51
CA GLU A 76 -8.88 0.43 9.46
C GLU A 76 -8.44 0.68 10.91
N ALA A 77 -7.20 0.31 11.26
CA ALA A 77 -6.65 0.56 12.59
C ALA A 77 -6.50 2.06 12.88
N ARG A 78 -6.14 2.87 11.88
CA ARG A 78 -6.07 4.33 12.01
C ARG A 78 -7.45 4.92 12.25
N ARG A 79 -8.46 4.53 11.45
CA ARG A 79 -9.84 5.01 11.59
C ARG A 79 -10.40 4.70 12.98
N ARG A 80 -10.18 3.49 13.50
CA ARG A 80 -10.60 3.12 14.86
C ARG A 80 -9.98 4.00 15.93
N ARG A 81 -8.68 4.30 15.84
CA ARG A 81 -8.00 5.20 16.79
C ARG A 81 -8.56 6.63 16.72
N GLU A 82 -8.86 7.12 15.52
CA GLU A 82 -9.48 8.44 15.31
C GLU A 82 -10.90 8.48 15.91
N GLU A 83 -11.70 7.44 15.70
CA GLU A 83 -13.04 7.29 16.30
C GLU A 83 -12.98 7.25 17.84
N ASP A 84 -12.05 6.48 18.41
CA ASP A 84 -11.87 6.38 19.86
C ASP A 84 -11.39 7.71 20.48
N ALA A 85 -10.47 8.42 19.82
CA ALA A 85 -10.01 9.75 20.26
C ALA A 85 -11.13 10.79 20.19
N ALA A 86 -11.95 10.77 19.13
CA ALA A 86 -13.11 11.66 19.00
C ALA A 86 -14.14 11.41 20.12
N ARG A 87 -14.35 10.15 20.53
CA ARG A 87 -15.22 9.79 21.66
C ARG A 87 -14.67 10.28 23.00
N LEU A 88 -13.35 10.31 23.17
CA LEU A 88 -12.69 10.68 24.43
C LEU A 88 -12.45 12.19 24.58
N THR A 89 -12.68 12.98 23.54
CA THR A 89 -12.53 14.45 23.58
C THR A 89 -13.73 15.04 24.36
N PRO A 90 -13.53 15.60 25.58
CA PRO A 90 -14.65 16.13 26.37
C PRO A 90 -15.28 17.34 25.67
N ARG A 91 -16.62 17.43 25.68
CA ARG A 91 -17.39 18.53 25.07
C ARG A 91 -17.01 19.92 25.62
N ASP A 92 -16.43 19.96 26.82
CA ASP A 92 -16.03 21.19 27.52
C ASP A 92 -14.66 21.75 27.09
N ALA A 93 -13.88 21.02 26.28
CA ALA A 93 -12.60 21.51 25.75
C ALA A 93 -12.74 22.64 24.71
N PHE A 94 -13.97 22.94 24.25
CA PHE A 94 -14.28 24.03 23.33
C PHE A 94 -14.85 25.28 24.00
N THR A 95 -15.01 25.30 25.33
CA THR A 95 -15.50 26.51 26.03
C THR A 95 -14.33 27.41 26.36
N ALA A 96 -14.14 28.47 25.57
CA ALA A 96 -13.23 29.56 25.93
C ALA A 96 -13.61 30.10 27.33
N PRO A 97 -12.65 30.41 28.21
CA PRO A 97 -12.96 31.05 29.49
C PRO A 97 -13.71 32.36 29.22
N PRO A 98 -14.72 32.71 30.04
CA PRO A 98 -15.49 33.93 29.84
C PRO A 98 -14.54 35.14 29.85
N PRO A 99 -14.71 36.11 28.93
CA PRO A 99 -13.84 37.27 28.87
C PRO A 99 -14.07 38.16 30.11
N GLY A 100 -13.06 38.22 30.97
CA GLY A 100 -12.79 39.32 31.89
C GLY A 100 -13.59 39.35 33.19
N GLU A 101 -12.92 38.98 34.29
CA GLU A 101 -13.12 39.66 35.57
C GLU A 101 -11.81 40.43 35.87
N SER A 102 -11.90 41.75 35.93
CA SER A 102 -10.91 42.66 36.51
C SER A 102 -11.66 43.74 37.27
#